data_AF-A0A8S0FZZ6-F1
#
_entry.id   AF-A0A8S0FZZ6-F1
#
_cell.length_a   1.000
_cell.length_b   1.000
_cell.length_c   1.000
_cell.angle_alpha   90.00
_cell.angle_beta   90.00
_cell.angle_gamma   90.00
#
_symmetry.space_group_name_H-M   'P 1'
#
loop_
_entity.id
_entity.type
_entity.pdbx_description
1 polymer ?
#
loop_
_entity_poly.entity_id
_entity_poly.type
_entity_poly.pdbx_seq_one_letter_code
_entity_poly.pdbx_strand_id
1 'polypeptide(L)'
;MIAAQFGLRAIPTVYLFQNGQPVDGFQGPQPEEAIRALLDKVLPREEELKAQQAMQLMQEGNYTDALPLLKDAWQLSNQNGEIGLLLAETLIALNRSEDAEAVLKTIPLQDQDTRYQGLVAQIELLKQAADTPEIQQLQQQVAENPEDVRRTGDATGTATAPGWAQ
;
A
#
# COMPACT_ATOMS: atom_id res chain seq x y z
N MET A 1 31.49 -17.03 -35.79
CA MET A 1 32.16 -16.85 -34.48
C MET A 1 31.47 -15.73 -33.73
N ILE A 2 30.57 -16.05 -32.79
CA ILE A 2 29.78 -15.05 -32.05
C ILE A 2 30.69 -14.18 -31.16
N ALA A 3 31.70 -14.78 -30.52
CA ALA A 3 32.62 -14.06 -29.64
C ALA A 3 33.39 -12.89 -30.30
N ALA A 4 33.73 -13.02 -31.59
CA ALA A 4 34.43 -11.97 -32.33
C ALA A 4 33.53 -10.74 -32.59
N GLN A 5 32.20 -10.93 -32.68
CA GLN A 5 31.24 -9.85 -32.89
C GLN A 5 31.07 -8.98 -31.64
N PHE A 6 31.36 -9.52 -30.45
CA PHE A 6 31.34 -8.80 -29.17
C PHE A 6 32.69 -8.16 -28.81
N GLY A 7 33.70 -8.26 -29.68
CA GLY A 7 35.01 -7.62 -29.45
C GLY A 7 35.75 -8.10 -28.20
N LEU A 8 35.53 -9.35 -27.78
CA LEU A 8 36.14 -9.94 -26.58
C LEU A 8 37.68 -9.94 -26.67
N ARG A 9 38.34 -9.31 -25.69
CA ARG A 9 39.81 -9.18 -25.61
C ARG A 9 40.46 -10.04 -24.52
N ALA A 10 39.68 -10.51 -23.54
CA ALA A 10 40.14 -11.31 -22.42
C ALA A 10 39.08 -12.33 -21.97
N ILE A 11 39.50 -13.38 -21.26
CA ILE A 11 38.62 -14.43 -20.70
C ILE A 11 38.95 -14.59 -19.21
N PRO A 12 37.96 -14.62 -18.29
CA PRO A 12 36.53 -14.41 -18.53
C PRO A 12 36.19 -12.93 -18.80
N THR A 13 35.13 -12.67 -19.57
CA THR A 13 34.51 -11.35 -19.71
C THR A 13 33.02 -11.48 -19.43
N VAL A 14 32.49 -10.62 -18.59
CA VAL A 14 31.06 -10.54 -18.27
C VAL A 14 30.52 -9.23 -18.83
N TYR A 15 29.45 -9.31 -19.61
CA TYR A 15 28.70 -8.15 -20.08
C TYR A 15 27.29 -8.19 -19.51
N LEU A 16 26.81 -7.03 -19.09
CA LEU A 16 25.45 -6.80 -18.65
C LEU A 16 24.67 -6.18 -19.81
N PHE A 17 23.57 -6.82 -20.19
CA PHE A 17 22.68 -6.33 -21.25
C PHE A 17 21.33 -5.92 -20.65
N GLN A 18 20.85 -4.74 -21.03
CA GLN A 18 19.51 -4.26 -20.71
C GLN A 18 18.85 -3.77 -22.00
N ASN A 19 17.61 -4.19 -22.27
CA ASN A 19 16.87 -3.81 -23.50
C ASN A 19 17.63 -4.08 -24.81
N GLY A 20 18.42 -5.17 -24.86
CA GLY A 20 19.20 -5.58 -26.03
C GLY A 20 20.49 -4.78 -26.27
N GLN A 21 20.84 -3.85 -25.38
CA GLN A 21 22.08 -3.06 -25.45
C GLN A 21 23.03 -3.44 -24.30
N PRO A 22 24.35 -3.51 -24.54
CA PRO A 22 25.33 -3.70 -23.47
C PRO A 22 25.44 -2.41 -22.65
N VAL A 23 25.16 -2.48 -21.36
CA VAL A 23 25.15 -1.32 -20.46
C VAL A 23 26.41 -1.20 -19.61
N ASP A 24 26.99 -2.33 -19.18
CA ASP A 24 28.20 -2.37 -18.35
C ASP A 24 28.86 -3.77 -18.43
N GLY A 25 30.03 -3.96 -17.83
CA GLY A 25 30.73 -5.25 -17.81
C GLY A 25 32.15 -5.17 -17.29
N PHE A 26 32.77 -6.33 -17.09
CA PHE A 26 34.17 -6.41 -16.66
C PHE A 26 34.92 -7.55 -17.36
N GLN A 27 36.26 -7.43 -17.36
CA GLN A 27 37.18 -8.41 -17.88
C GLN A 27 38.06 -8.93 -16.74
N GLY A 28 38.30 -10.24 -16.73
CA GLY A 28 39.05 -10.93 -15.69
C GLY A 28 38.22 -11.27 -14.45
N PRO A 29 38.79 -12.03 -13.49
CA PRO A 29 38.13 -12.36 -12.23
C PRO A 29 37.93 -11.10 -11.38
N GLN A 30 36.78 -11.01 -10.72
CA GLN A 30 36.39 -9.90 -9.84
C GLN A 30 35.89 -10.45 -8.49
N PRO A 31 36.02 -9.70 -7.39
CA PRO A 31 35.43 -10.06 -6.11
C PRO A 31 33.90 -9.99 -6.18
N GLU A 32 33.23 -10.70 -5.26
CA GLU A 32 31.76 -10.74 -5.18
C GLU A 32 31.16 -9.33 -5.04
N GLU A 33 31.78 -8.44 -4.27
CA GLU A 33 31.28 -7.07 -4.09
C GLU A 33 31.22 -6.29 -5.41
N ALA A 34 32.20 -6.49 -6.30
CA ALA A 34 32.21 -5.84 -7.62
C ALA A 34 31.11 -6.38 -8.53
N ILE A 35 30.79 -7.67 -8.41
CA ILE A 35 29.69 -8.30 -9.16
C ILE A 35 28.34 -7.82 -8.63
N ARG A 36 28.15 -7.73 -7.30
CA ARG A 36 26.94 -7.19 -6.69
C ARG A 36 26.72 -5.73 -7.07
N ALA A 37 27.76 -4.90 -6.96
CA ALA A 37 27.69 -3.49 -7.34
C ALA A 37 27.34 -3.29 -8.83
N LEU A 38 27.74 -4.21 -9.71
CA LEU A 38 27.33 -4.20 -11.12
C LEU A 38 25.84 -4.51 -11.28
N LEU A 39 25.33 -5.51 -10.57
CA LEU A 39 23.94 -5.95 -10.63
C LEU A 39 22.99 -4.93 -9.98
N ASP A 40 23.37 -4.33 -8.85
CA ASP A 40 22.56 -3.37 -8.10
C ASP A 40 22.22 -2.11 -8.93
N LYS A 41 23.02 -1.79 -9.96
CA LYS A 41 22.74 -0.68 -10.89
C LYS A 41 21.54 -0.93 -11.80
N VAL A 42 21.17 -2.19 -12.02
CA VAL A 42 20.16 -2.59 -13.01
C VAL A 42 19.02 -3.43 -12.44
N LEU A 43 19.22 -4.01 -11.26
CA LEU A 43 18.17 -4.77 -10.62
C LEU A 43 17.06 -3.81 -10.17
N PRO A 44 15.78 -4.18 -10.38
CA PRO A 44 14.67 -3.44 -9.81
C PRO A 44 14.85 -3.33 -8.31
N ARG A 45 14.50 -2.17 -7.75
CA ARG A 45 14.63 -1.97 -6.31
C ARG A 45 13.65 -2.86 -5.56
N GLU A 46 13.93 -3.11 -4.29
CA GLU A 46 13.10 -4.00 -3.48
C GLU A 46 11.65 -3.49 -3.38
N GLU A 47 11.45 -2.18 -3.26
CA GLU A 47 10.13 -1.55 -3.28
C GLU A 47 9.37 -1.80 -4.59
N GLU A 48 10.06 -1.82 -5.74
CA GLU A 48 9.44 -2.05 -7.04
C GLU A 48 9.02 -3.51 -7.19
N LEU A 49 9.86 -4.44 -6.72
CA LEU A 49 9.53 -5.87 -6.69
C LEU A 49 8.31 -6.13 -5.80
N LYS A 50 8.26 -5.55 -4.61
CA LYS A 50 7.12 -5.67 -3.68
C LYS A 50 5.85 -5.05 -4.28
N ALA A 51 5.95 -3.86 -4.89
CA ALA A 51 4.83 -3.22 -5.56
C ALA A 51 4.30 -4.07 -6.74
N GLN A 52 5.19 -4.69 -7.52
CA GLN A 52 4.79 -5.60 -8.60
C GLN A 52 4.08 -6.86 -8.10
N GLN A 53 4.59 -7.48 -7.04
CA GLN A 53 3.93 -8.63 -6.41
C GLN A 53 2.55 -8.25 -5.87
N ALA A 54 2.44 -7.09 -5.22
CA ALA A 54 1.16 -6.60 -4.75
C ALA A 54 0.18 -6.32 -5.89
N MET A 55 0.64 -5.75 -7.01
CA MET A 55 -0.20 -5.53 -8.20
C MET A 55 -0.74 -6.85 -8.78
N GLN A 56 0.05 -7.93 -8.76
CA GLN A 56 -0.43 -9.25 -9.17
C GLN A 56 -1.53 -9.76 -8.24
N LEU A 57 -1.32 -9.65 -6.92
CA LEU A 57 -2.33 -10.03 -5.92
C LEU A 57 -3.62 -9.19 -6.05
N MET A 58 -3.51 -7.89 -6.32
CA MET A 58 -4.66 -7.02 -6.59
C MET A 58 -5.45 -7.48 -7.81
N GLN A 59 -4.77 -7.88 -8.89
CA GLN A 59 -5.43 -8.42 -10.10
C GLN A 59 -6.15 -9.74 -9.82
N GLU A 60 -5.64 -10.54 -8.89
CA GLU A 60 -6.29 -11.76 -8.40
C GLU A 60 -7.41 -11.48 -7.38
N GLY A 61 -7.63 -10.20 -7.02
CA GLY A 61 -8.61 -9.78 -6.02
C GLY A 61 -8.15 -10.01 -4.57
N ASN A 62 -6.90 -10.41 -4.35
CA ASN A 62 -6.33 -10.66 -3.04
C ASN A 62 -5.70 -9.39 -2.44
N TYR A 63 -6.56 -8.44 -2.07
CA TYR A 63 -6.13 -7.17 -1.48
C TYR A 63 -5.55 -7.32 -0.07
N THR A 64 -5.93 -8.37 0.66
CA THR A 64 -5.46 -8.63 2.02
C THR A 64 -3.96 -8.92 2.06
N ASP A 65 -3.48 -9.75 1.12
CA ASP A 65 -2.06 -10.10 1.03
C ASP A 65 -1.25 -9.02 0.29
N ALA A 66 -1.89 -8.24 -0.59
CA ALA A 66 -1.26 -7.10 -1.25
C ALA A 66 -0.92 -5.96 -0.28
N LEU A 67 -1.76 -5.74 0.74
CA LEU A 67 -1.63 -4.64 1.69
C LEU A 67 -0.26 -4.57 2.42
N PRO A 68 0.23 -5.64 3.08
CA PRO A 68 1.52 -5.59 3.76
C PRO A 68 2.68 -5.33 2.80
N LEU A 69 2.64 -5.90 1.58
CA LEU A 69 3.66 -5.67 0.57
C LEU A 69 3.71 -4.20 0.12
N LEU A 70 2.55 -3.58 -0.09
CA LEU A 70 2.48 -2.16 -0.46
C LEU A 70 2.91 -1.24 0.69
N LYS A 71 2.58 -1.57 1.94
CA LYS A 71 3.04 -0.80 3.10
C LYS A 71 4.56 -0.82 3.21
N ASP A 72 5.17 -1.99 3.08
CA ASP A 72 6.62 -2.14 3.06
C ASP A 72 7.24 -1.37 1.90
N ALA A 73 6.72 -1.54 0.68
CA ALA A 73 7.20 -0.84 -0.51
C ALA A 73 7.10 0.69 -0.37
N TRP A 74 6.02 1.17 0.23
CA TRP A 74 5.79 2.60 0.44
C TRP A 74 6.78 3.19 1.45
N GLN A 75 7.12 2.45 2.51
CA GLN A 75 8.14 2.86 3.46
C GLN A 75 9.55 2.84 2.85
N LEU A 76 9.90 1.78 2.12
CA LEU A 76 11.20 1.63 1.46
C LEU A 76 11.43 2.69 0.37
N SER A 77 10.38 3.06 -0.36
CA SER A 77 10.43 4.06 -1.42
C SER A 77 10.40 5.52 -0.92
N ASN A 78 10.49 5.74 0.40
CA ASN A 78 10.37 7.05 1.02
C ASN A 78 9.06 7.77 0.63
N GLN A 79 7.95 7.03 0.71
CA GLN A 79 6.59 7.49 0.42
C GLN A 79 6.38 7.94 -1.04
N ASN A 80 6.86 7.14 -1.99
CA ASN A 80 6.65 7.40 -3.41
C ASN A 80 5.14 7.48 -3.75
N GLY A 81 4.74 8.48 -4.54
CA GLY A 81 3.35 8.75 -4.91
C GLY A 81 2.67 7.58 -5.64
N GLU A 82 3.35 6.95 -6.60
CA GLU A 82 2.80 5.82 -7.37
C GLU A 82 2.46 4.61 -6.48
N ILE A 83 3.35 4.29 -5.54
CA ILE A 83 3.11 3.21 -4.57
C ILE A 83 2.02 3.63 -3.58
N GLY A 84 1.97 4.92 -3.19
CA GLY A 84 0.90 5.49 -2.39
C GLY A 84 -0.48 5.34 -3.03
N LEU A 85 -0.60 5.53 -4.35
CA LEU A 85 -1.85 5.35 -5.08
C LEU A 85 -2.31 3.88 -5.05
N LEU A 86 -1.39 2.93 -5.27
CA LEU A 86 -1.68 1.49 -5.17
C LEU A 86 -2.11 1.09 -3.76
N LEU A 87 -1.45 1.65 -2.75
CA LEU A 87 -1.78 1.42 -1.34
C LEU A 87 -3.17 1.95 -0.99
N ALA A 88 -3.51 3.17 -1.44
CA ALA A 88 -4.82 3.77 -1.23
C ALA A 88 -5.93 2.96 -1.91
N GLU A 89 -5.73 2.54 -3.16
CA GLU A 89 -6.66 1.67 -3.89
C GLU A 89 -6.90 0.34 -3.15
N THR A 90 -5.83 -0.29 -2.67
CA THR A 90 -5.92 -1.52 -1.87
C THR A 90 -6.71 -1.31 -0.57
N LEU A 91 -6.48 -0.19 0.12
CA LEU A 91 -7.19 0.16 1.35
C LEU A 91 -8.68 0.41 1.11
N ILE A 92 -9.03 1.06 0.00
CA ILE A 92 -10.42 1.27 -0.42
C ILE A 92 -11.11 -0.08 -0.68
N ALA A 93 -10.45 -0.99 -1.41
CA ALA A 93 -10.99 -2.32 -1.68
C ALA A 93 -11.22 -3.15 -0.39
N LEU A 94 -10.41 -2.90 0.65
CA LEU A 94 -10.56 -3.50 1.98
C LEU A 94 -11.53 -2.74 2.90
N ASN A 95 -12.30 -1.78 2.36
CA ASN A 95 -13.25 -0.95 3.08
C ASN A 95 -12.63 -0.13 4.24
N ARG A 96 -11.36 0.25 4.10
CA ARG A 96 -10.59 1.08 5.05
C ARG A 96 -10.39 2.48 4.48
N SER A 97 -11.50 3.18 4.27
CA SER A 97 -11.54 4.45 3.54
C SER A 97 -10.77 5.58 4.25
N GLU A 98 -10.74 5.57 5.58
CA GLU A 98 -10.06 6.56 6.41
C GLU A 98 -8.54 6.44 6.30
N ASP A 99 -8.04 5.21 6.32
CA ASP A 99 -6.62 4.91 6.12
C ASP A 99 -6.20 5.29 4.69
N ALA A 100 -7.04 4.99 3.69
CA ALA A 100 -6.78 5.35 2.30
C ALA A 100 -6.66 6.87 2.13
N GLU A 101 -7.55 7.65 2.76
CA GLU A 101 -7.52 9.10 2.72
C GLU A 101 -6.24 9.66 3.37
N ALA A 102 -5.80 9.07 4.48
CA ALA A 102 -4.56 9.47 5.14
C ALA A 102 -3.34 9.27 4.22
N VAL A 103 -3.30 8.16 3.48
CA VAL A 103 -2.24 7.91 2.48
C VAL A 103 -2.32 8.93 1.34
N LEU A 104 -3.51 9.17 0.77
CA LEU A 104 -3.66 10.13 -0.33
C LEU A 104 -3.21 11.55 0.05
N LYS A 105 -3.44 11.99 1.29
CA LYS A 105 -2.97 13.31 1.78
C LYS A 105 -1.44 13.48 1.77
N THR A 106 -0.68 12.39 1.76
CA THR A 106 0.78 12.44 1.70
C THR A 106 1.31 12.59 0.26
N ILE A 107 0.45 12.40 -0.74
CA ILE A 107 0.87 12.41 -2.15
C ILE A 107 1.15 13.84 -2.62
N PRO A 108 2.36 14.11 -3.14
CA PRO A 108 2.72 15.43 -3.67
C PRO A 108 1.78 15.91 -4.77
N LEU A 109 1.55 17.21 -4.86
CA LEU A 109 0.62 17.81 -5.84
C LEU A 109 0.97 17.45 -7.30
N GLN A 110 2.26 17.26 -7.60
CA GLN A 110 2.74 16.87 -8.93
C GLN A 110 2.29 15.47 -9.36
N ASP A 111 1.93 14.60 -8.40
CA ASP A 111 1.51 13.21 -8.64
C ASP A 111 -0.03 13.06 -8.49
N GLN A 112 -0.77 14.16 -8.29
CA GLN A 112 -2.23 14.17 -8.14
C GLN A 112 -2.97 14.16 -9.48
N ASP A 113 -2.70 13.12 -10.26
CA ASP A 113 -3.28 12.93 -11.59
C ASP A 113 -4.74 12.41 -11.55
N THR A 114 -5.29 12.09 -12.72
CA THR A 114 -6.65 11.53 -12.87
C THR A 114 -6.90 10.33 -11.94
N ARG A 115 -5.89 9.47 -11.72
CA ARG A 115 -6.01 8.30 -10.83
C ARG A 115 -6.22 8.72 -9.38
N TYR A 116 -5.45 9.71 -8.90
CA TYR A 116 -5.61 10.27 -7.57
C TYR A 116 -7.03 10.81 -7.36
N GLN A 117 -7.52 11.62 -8.31
CA GLN A 117 -8.86 12.21 -8.24
C GLN A 117 -9.96 11.15 -8.22
N GLY A 118 -9.80 10.07 -8.99
CA GLY A 118 -10.71 8.93 -8.99
C GLY A 118 -10.79 8.25 -7.61
N LEU A 119 -9.65 8.02 -6.96
CA LEU A 119 -9.60 7.42 -5.61
C LEU A 119 -10.23 8.34 -4.56
N VAL A 120 -9.98 9.66 -4.63
CA VAL A 120 -10.63 10.63 -3.74
C VAL A 120 -12.15 10.61 -3.89
N ALA A 121 -12.66 10.62 -5.13
CA ALA A 121 -14.09 10.56 -5.39
C ALA A 121 -14.71 9.24 -4.90
N GLN A 122 -13.99 8.13 -5.01
CA GLN A 122 -14.44 6.83 -4.52
C GLN A 122 -14.55 6.80 -2.99
N ILE A 123 -13.57 7.36 -2.28
CA ILE A 123 -13.63 7.50 -0.82
C ILE A 123 -14.82 8.37 -0.40
N GLU A 124 -15.02 9.49 -1.07
CA GLU A 124 -16.13 10.40 -0.77
C GLU A 124 -17.49 9.71 -0.94
N LEU A 125 -17.66 8.92 -2.01
CA LEU A 125 -18.86 8.12 -2.22
C LEU A 125 -19.06 7.06 -1.13
N LEU A 126 -18.00 6.38 -0.71
CA LEU A 126 -18.07 5.36 0.35
C LEU A 126 -18.47 5.98 1.70
N LYS A 127 -17.96 7.17 2.01
CA LYS A 127 -18.34 7.90 3.22
C LYS A 127 -19.80 8.34 3.20
N GLN A 128 -20.26 8.90 2.09
CA GLN A 128 -21.67 9.29 1.94
C GLN A 128 -22.61 8.09 2.04
N ALA A 129 -22.21 6.93 1.51
CA ALA A 129 -22.99 5.70 1.64
C ALA A 129 -23.03 5.16 3.09
N ALA A 130 -21.98 5.39 3.88
CA ALA A 130 -21.93 5.05 5.30
C ALA A 130 -22.68 6.05 6.20
N ASP A 131 -22.86 7.29 5.74
CA ASP A 131 -23.48 8.38 6.50
C ASP A 131 -24.98 8.53 6.16
N THR A 132 -25.76 7.49 6.48
CA THR A 132 -27.21 7.49 6.23
C THR A 132 -27.96 8.45 7.16
N PRO A 133 -29.14 8.98 6.74
CA PRO A 133 -29.92 9.92 7.53
C PRO A 133 -30.26 9.42 8.94
N GLU A 134 -30.46 8.11 9.12
CA GLU A 134 -30.69 7.51 10.43
C GLU A 134 -29.45 7.57 11.34
N ILE A 135 -28.25 7.38 10.80
CA ILE A 135 -26.98 7.50 11.56
C ILE A 135 -26.75 8.96 11.94
N GLN A 136 -27.02 9.91 11.05
CA GLN A 136 -26.93 11.34 11.35
C GLN A 136 -27.90 11.75 12.47
N GLN A 137 -29.15 11.25 12.45
CA GLN A 137 -30.12 11.49 13.52
C GLN A 137 -29.67 10.88 14.85
N LEU A 138 -29.11 9.67 14.85
CA LEU A 138 -28.56 9.04 16.04
C LEU A 138 -27.32 9.77 16.59
N GLN A 139 -26.41 10.21 15.73
CA GLN A 139 -25.25 11.02 16.11
C GLN A 139 -25.68 12.36 16.72
N GLN A 140 -26.69 13.01 16.15
CA GLN A 140 -27.23 14.26 16.66
C GLN A 140 -27.93 14.06 18.02
N GLN A 141 -28.70 13.00 18.18
CA GLN A 141 -29.30 12.63 19.48
C GLN A 141 -28.25 12.31 20.54
N VAL A 142 -27.15 11.65 20.18
CA VAL A 142 -26.02 11.38 21.11
C VAL A 142 -25.23 12.66 21.43
N ALA A 143 -25.05 13.57 20.47
CA ALA A 143 -24.40 14.86 20.68
C ALA A 143 -25.25 15.81 21.54
N GLU A 144 -26.58 15.75 21.41
CA GLU A 144 -27.54 16.52 22.21
C GLU A 144 -27.76 15.91 23.61
N ASN A 145 -27.54 14.61 23.78
CA ASN A 145 -27.71 13.90 25.06
C ASN A 145 -26.54 12.92 25.37
N PRO A 146 -25.32 13.43 25.62
CA PRO A 146 -24.15 12.59 25.91
C PRO A 146 -24.22 11.84 27.26
N GLU A 147 -25.17 12.19 28.14
CA GLU A 147 -25.36 11.58 29.45
C GLU A 147 -26.25 10.31 29.41
N ASP A 148 -27.04 10.09 28.35
CA ASP A 148 -27.99 8.96 28.26
C ASP A 148 -27.31 7.64 27.87
N VAL A 149 -26.20 7.72 27.13
CA VAL A 149 -25.35 6.56 26.77
C VAL A 149 -24.66 5.97 28.01
N ARG A 150 -24.37 6.79 29.03
CA ARG A 150 -23.74 6.31 30.27
C ARG A 150 -24.73 5.48 31.08
N ARG A 151 -26.00 5.87 31.16
CA ARG A 151 -27.02 5.19 31.97
C ARG A 151 -27.38 3.77 31.49
N THR A 152 -27.23 3.49 30.21
CA THR A 152 -27.56 2.17 29.62
C THR A 152 -26.43 1.14 29.78
N GLY A 153 -25.18 1.57 29.97
CA GLY A 153 -24.06 0.69 30.34
C GLY A 153 -24.11 0.23 31.81
N ASP A 154 -24.72 1.03 32.69
CA ASP A 154 -24.72 0.81 34.14
C ASP A 154 -25.87 -0.11 34.61
N ALA A 155 -26.97 -0.14 33.84
CA ALA A 155 -28.21 -0.82 34.24
C ALA A 155 -28.22 -2.34 34.02
N THR A 156 -27.21 -2.92 33.35
CA THR A 156 -27.08 -4.39 33.21
C THR A 156 -26.32 -5.05 34.37
N GLY A 157 -25.87 -4.30 35.38
CA GLY A 157 -25.05 -4.81 36.48
C GLY A 157 -25.71 -5.02 37.86
N THR A 158 -26.92 -4.52 38.13
CA THR A 158 -27.49 -4.58 39.50
C THR A 158 -29.01 -4.83 39.56
N ALA A 159 -29.54 -5.77 38.78
CA ALA A 159 -30.84 -6.37 39.08
C ALA A 159 -30.66 -7.50 40.12
N THR A 160 -30.35 -7.09 41.35
CA THR A 160 -30.45 -7.92 42.55
C THR A 160 -31.89 -8.41 42.67
N ALA A 161 -32.10 -9.73 42.62
CA ALA A 161 -33.39 -10.34 42.88
C ALA A 161 -33.84 -10.05 44.33
N PRO A 162 -35.03 -9.46 44.56
CA PRO A 162 -35.66 -9.51 45.87
C PRO A 162 -36.40 -10.83 46.03
N GLY A 163 -36.03 -11.60 47.05
CA GLY A 163 -36.74 -12.80 47.48
C GLY A 163 -38.19 -12.48 47.84
N TRP A 164 -39.10 -13.28 47.29
CA TRP A 164 -40.51 -13.29 47.65
C TRP A 164 -40.77 -14.33 48.75
N ALA A 165 -41.64 -13.93 49.69
CA ALA A 165 -42.49 -14.76 50.54
C ALA A 165 -41.90 -15.41 51.82
N GLN A 166 -42.10 -14.73 52.95
CA GLN A 166 -43.09 -15.17 53.95
C GLN A 166 -43.95 -13.96 54.37
#